data_AF-J9S954-F1
#
_entry.id   AF-J9S954-F1
#
_cell.length_a   1.000
_cell.length_b   1.000
_cell.length_c   1.000
_cell.angle_alpha   90.00
_cell.angle_beta   90.00
_cell.angle_gamma   90.00
#
_symmetry.space_group_name_H-M   'P 1'
#
loop_
_entity.id
_entity.type
_entity.pdbx_description
1 polymer ?
#
loop_
_entity_poly.entity_id
_entity_poly.type
_entity_poly.pdbx_seq_one_letter_code
_entity_poly.pdbx_strand_id
1 'polypeptide(L)'
;MTVLDSFVPVAPPIADVDTGSAPSNPKPGRRLRVRVALTRPREVSIVVRYVSIVGAAMLAFAPAISANVTALAEGSPTAYLLFIPVWGLMIALGLDTTPRGREIGDGEFDRILVVVIGGGLGLTAALVVPRIPAVAAFWHADLLPLLIWVFAASIVIFGIRRVVRDYLVWAFLLVCFPPNFLLLGQAFGGSTTAFAVLTVGLGLVVSYMSLRRRPRVAVATTGAAALVGLGLVWVLAGAPALAFTVPAAAMTAIAIIVRVRSGGVGTTPAALPKQSIVTLASGWLVALVILGLTPHAPNSPEPVASPPIGEDWLGQMRMLGIGITEPQVFDWGPRVMGSGGDVRRYRITAGVTGPQTRPLSTAYLDVYSTTDLGRFSSYRRGLWYETVPPATIDATPASADGRHTRIGSIAN
;
A
#
# COMPACT_ATOMS: atom_id res chain seq x y z
N MET A 1 -50.23 54.91 61.36
CA MET A 1 -50.40 54.30 62.69
C MET A 1 -50.10 52.83 62.51
N THR A 2 -49.02 52.23 63.00
CA THR A 2 -48.29 52.34 64.27
C THR A 2 -46.86 51.84 64.00
N VAL A 3 -45.82 52.63 64.34
CA VAL A 3 -44.80 52.34 65.38
C VAL A 3 -44.37 50.88 65.42
N LEU A 4 -43.13 50.60 65.03
CA LEU A 4 -42.35 49.47 65.54
C LEU A 4 -40.87 49.83 65.63
N ASP A 5 -40.34 49.51 66.80
CA ASP A 5 -39.11 49.94 67.41
C ASP A 5 -37.83 49.35 66.81
N SER A 6 -36.79 50.14 67.01
CA SER A 6 -35.37 49.83 67.07
C SER A 6 -35.02 48.52 67.80
N PHE A 7 -34.18 47.70 67.17
CA PHE A 7 -33.26 46.80 67.86
C PHE A 7 -31.89 46.80 67.19
N VAL A 8 -30.89 47.24 67.96
CA VAL A 8 -29.45 47.09 67.71
C VAL A 8 -29.02 45.74 68.28
N PRO A 9 -28.20 44.97 67.55
CA PRO A 9 -27.26 44.05 68.20
C PRO A 9 -25.82 44.33 67.80
N VAL A 10 -25.10 44.89 68.77
CA VAL A 10 -23.76 44.54 69.27
C VAL A 10 -22.90 43.64 68.35
N ALA A 11 -21.79 44.21 67.90
CA ALA A 11 -20.68 43.49 67.29
C ALA A 11 -19.92 42.61 68.31
N PRO A 12 -19.61 41.35 67.99
CA PRO A 12 -18.63 40.57 68.74
C PRO A 12 -17.19 40.86 68.26
N PRO A 13 -16.19 40.58 69.11
CA PRO A 13 -14.86 41.17 69.05
C PRO A 13 -13.97 40.58 67.95
N ILE A 14 -13.09 41.45 67.47
CA ILE A 14 -11.95 41.19 66.60
C ILE A 14 -11.08 40.11 67.24
N ALA A 15 -11.10 38.91 66.65
CA ALA A 15 -10.03 37.94 66.85
C ALA A 15 -8.94 38.25 65.83
N ASP A 16 -7.77 38.66 66.33
CA ASP A 16 -6.51 38.64 65.60
C ASP A 16 -6.29 37.22 65.07
N VAL A 17 -6.53 37.05 63.76
CA VAL A 17 -6.12 35.84 63.03
C VAL A 17 -4.81 36.18 62.35
N ASP A 18 -3.79 35.45 62.79
CA ASP A 18 -2.41 35.50 62.34
C ASP A 18 -2.26 35.80 60.84
N THR A 19 -1.41 36.79 60.60
CA THR A 19 -0.81 37.14 59.34
C THR A 19 -0.29 35.92 58.57
N GLY A 20 -0.96 35.63 57.46
CA GLY A 20 -0.30 35.41 56.16
C GLY A 20 0.87 34.45 56.12
N SER A 21 0.62 33.14 56.23
CA SER A 21 1.35 32.18 55.40
C SER A 21 0.51 31.92 54.14
N ALA A 22 0.73 32.73 53.10
CA ALA A 22 0.20 32.45 51.78
C ALA A 22 0.59 31.01 51.39
N PRO A 23 -0.35 30.14 50.99
CA PRO A 23 0.02 28.83 50.49
C PRO A 23 0.94 29.06 49.29
N SER A 24 2.22 28.69 49.47
CA SER A 24 3.18 28.72 48.38
C SER A 24 2.60 27.87 47.25
N ASN A 25 2.09 28.53 46.21
CA ASN A 25 1.59 27.86 45.02
C ASN A 25 2.70 26.91 44.56
N PRO A 26 2.53 25.58 44.67
CA PRO A 26 3.61 24.66 44.32
C PRO A 26 3.91 24.91 42.85
N LYS A 27 5.09 25.47 42.56
CA LYS A 27 5.53 25.73 41.19
C LYS A 27 5.34 24.41 40.45
N PRO A 28 4.47 24.34 39.43
CA PRO A 28 4.16 23.06 38.80
C PRO A 28 5.47 22.47 38.31
N GLY A 29 5.81 21.30 38.84
CA GLY A 29 7.10 20.66 38.59
C GLY A 29 7.36 20.60 37.10
N ARG A 30 8.63 20.72 36.69
CA ARG A 30 9.06 20.75 35.28
C ARG A 30 8.39 19.67 34.42
N ARG A 31 8.11 18.48 34.97
CA ARG A 31 7.37 17.38 34.33
C ARG A 31 5.90 17.70 34.03
N LEU A 32 5.20 18.40 34.93
CA LEU A 32 3.82 18.84 34.73
C LEU A 32 3.73 19.92 33.65
N ARG A 33 4.69 20.87 33.63
CA ARG A 33 4.78 21.90 32.57
C ARG A 33 5.03 21.29 31.19
N VAL A 34 5.92 20.30 31.09
CA VAL A 34 6.19 19.60 29.82
C VAL A 34 4.97 18.79 29.37
N ARG A 35 4.30 18.06 30.27
CA ARG A 35 3.06 17.33 29.93
C ARG A 35 1.97 18.27 29.44
N VAL A 36 1.71 19.37 30.15
CA VAL A 36 0.71 20.38 29.75
C VAL A 36 1.11 21.08 28.45
N ALA A 37 2.40 21.32 28.20
CA ALA A 37 2.87 21.91 26.95
C ALA A 37 2.69 20.96 25.75
N LEU A 38 2.85 19.65 25.94
CA LEU A 38 2.67 18.62 24.91
C LEU A 38 1.20 18.32 24.61
N THR A 39 0.35 18.32 25.64
CA THR A 39 -1.09 18.01 25.50
C THR A 39 -1.92 19.22 25.04
N ARG A 40 -1.38 20.45 25.13
CA ARG A 40 -2.09 21.64 24.65
C ARG A 40 -2.38 21.54 23.14
N PRO A 41 -3.65 21.73 22.73
CA PRO A 41 -4.04 21.58 21.34
C PRO A 41 -3.52 22.80 20.54
N ARG A 42 -2.68 22.53 19.53
CA ARG A 42 -2.03 23.54 18.68
C ARG A 42 -2.61 23.54 17.27
N GLU A 43 -2.49 24.67 16.60
CA GLU A 43 -2.79 24.80 15.18
C GLU A 43 -1.61 24.24 14.38
N VAL A 44 -1.73 22.97 14.00
CA VAL A 44 -0.79 22.31 13.09
C VAL A 44 -1.26 22.54 11.66
N SER A 45 -0.37 22.97 10.78
CA SER A 45 -0.68 23.20 9.37
C SER A 45 -1.20 21.93 8.70
N ILE A 46 -2.13 22.12 7.76
CA ILE A 46 -2.76 21.02 7.00
C ILE A 46 -1.75 20.19 6.22
N VAL A 47 -0.69 20.83 5.71
CA VAL A 47 0.40 20.18 4.99
C VAL A 47 1.17 19.25 5.92
N VAL A 48 1.52 19.70 7.13
CA VAL A 48 2.24 18.88 8.12
C VAL A 48 1.41 17.66 8.51
N ARG A 49 0.08 17.80 8.62
CA ARG A 49 -0.83 16.68 8.89
C ARG A 49 -0.79 15.62 7.78
N TYR A 50 -0.94 16.03 6.52
CA TYR A 50 -0.83 15.10 5.39
C TYR A 50 0.53 14.42 5.32
N VAL A 51 1.61 15.20 5.43
CA VAL A 51 2.98 14.67 5.42
C VAL A 51 3.20 13.71 6.57
N SER A 52 2.61 13.95 7.75
CA SER A 52 2.73 13.03 8.88
C SER A 52 2.00 11.70 8.66
N ILE A 53 0.82 11.70 8.03
CA ILE A 53 0.10 10.45 7.67
C ILE A 53 0.93 9.65 6.67
N VAL A 54 1.36 10.32 5.60
CA VAL A 54 2.17 9.68 4.56
C VAL A 54 3.46 9.14 5.17
N GLY A 55 4.18 9.94 5.96
CA GLY A 55 5.42 9.53 6.61
C GLY A 55 5.24 8.35 7.57
N ALA A 56 4.20 8.37 8.41
CA ALA A 56 3.92 7.27 9.34
C ALA A 56 3.52 5.99 8.60
N ALA A 57 2.75 6.10 7.50
CA ALA A 57 2.41 4.96 6.66
C ALA A 57 3.65 4.38 5.94
N MET A 58 4.51 5.25 5.40
CA MET A 58 5.77 4.83 4.78
C MET A 58 6.68 4.12 5.77
N LEU A 59 6.73 4.58 7.03
CA LEU A 59 7.51 3.94 8.08
C LEU A 59 6.91 2.59 8.50
N ALA A 60 5.60 2.54 8.80
CA ALA A 60 4.93 1.33 9.27
C ALA A 60 5.05 0.16 8.28
N PHE A 61 5.04 0.46 6.98
CA PHE A 61 5.04 -0.52 5.90
C PHE A 61 6.32 -0.46 5.04
N ALA A 62 7.41 0.06 5.61
CA ALA A 62 8.69 0.20 4.90
C ALA A 62 9.16 -1.09 4.19
N PRO A 63 9.05 -2.30 4.80
CA PRO A 63 9.45 -3.54 4.14
C PRO A 63 8.62 -3.86 2.88
N ALA A 64 7.31 -3.60 2.91
CA ALA A 64 6.44 -3.81 1.75
C ALA A 64 6.78 -2.80 0.64
N ILE A 65 7.08 -1.55 1.02
CA ILE A 65 7.47 -0.51 0.06
C ILE A 65 8.83 -0.82 -0.57
N SER A 66 9.83 -1.25 0.21
CA SER A 66 11.15 -1.60 -0.33
C SER A 66 11.07 -2.77 -1.29
N ALA A 67 10.24 -3.78 -1.00
CA ALA A 67 9.99 -4.89 -1.93
C ALA A 67 9.36 -4.44 -3.25
N ASN A 68 8.47 -3.44 -3.22
CA ASN A 68 7.89 -2.86 -4.43
C ASN A 68 8.91 -2.00 -5.20
N VAL A 69 9.86 -1.35 -4.52
CA VAL A 69 10.93 -0.57 -5.17
C VAL A 69 11.94 -1.48 -5.88
N THR A 70 12.29 -2.63 -5.31
CA THR A 70 13.12 -3.63 -6.01
C THR A 70 12.37 -4.23 -7.19
N ALA A 71 11.09 -4.59 -7.03
CA ALA A 71 10.26 -5.07 -8.15
C ALA A 71 10.12 -4.01 -9.27
N LEU A 72 10.12 -2.71 -8.92
CA LEU A 72 10.16 -1.62 -9.90
C LEU A 72 11.44 -1.67 -10.74
N ALA A 73 12.60 -1.80 -10.10
CA ALA A 73 13.88 -1.84 -10.79
C ALA A 73 13.94 -2.99 -11.81
N GLU A 74 13.19 -4.06 -11.54
CA GLU A 74 13.03 -5.22 -12.42
C GLU A 74 11.98 -5.05 -13.52
N GLY A 75 11.24 -3.92 -13.56
CA GLY A 75 10.24 -3.64 -14.60
C GLY A 75 8.80 -4.01 -14.25
N SER A 76 8.46 -4.16 -12.96
CA SER A 76 7.10 -4.54 -12.57
C SER A 76 6.02 -3.56 -13.08
N PRO A 77 4.88 -4.06 -13.58
CA PRO A 77 3.74 -3.23 -14.01
C PRO A 77 3.09 -2.45 -12.85
N THR A 78 3.36 -2.81 -11.58
CA THR A 78 2.87 -2.07 -10.40
C THR A 78 3.73 -0.85 -10.05
N ALA A 79 4.66 -0.45 -10.92
CA ALA A 79 5.49 0.73 -10.81
C ALA A 79 4.74 2.02 -10.38
N TYR A 80 3.50 2.17 -10.83
CA TYR A 80 2.67 3.34 -10.55
C TYR A 80 2.36 3.53 -9.05
N LEU A 81 2.48 2.46 -8.23
CA LEU A 81 2.23 2.50 -6.78
C LEU A 81 3.11 3.54 -6.07
N LEU A 82 4.32 3.82 -6.58
CA LEU A 82 5.23 4.82 -6.04
C LEU A 82 4.68 6.25 -6.13
N PHE A 83 3.82 6.50 -7.12
CA PHE A 83 3.21 7.81 -7.31
C PHE A 83 1.92 7.99 -6.53
N ILE A 84 1.29 6.90 -6.06
CA ILE A 84 0.02 6.95 -5.33
C ILE A 84 0.05 7.91 -4.12
N PRO A 85 1.07 7.91 -3.24
CA PRO A 85 1.09 8.84 -2.11
C PRO A 85 1.08 10.30 -2.56
N VAL A 86 1.84 10.61 -3.61
CA VAL A 86 1.93 11.96 -4.19
C VAL A 86 0.60 12.33 -4.87
N TRP A 87 0.03 11.42 -5.65
CA TRP A 87 -1.24 11.59 -6.33
C TRP A 87 -2.41 11.79 -5.36
N GLY A 88 -2.49 10.98 -4.31
CA GLY A 88 -3.46 11.13 -3.24
C GLY A 88 -3.36 12.50 -2.57
N LEU A 89 -2.15 12.96 -2.26
CA LEU A 89 -1.90 14.29 -1.72
C LEU A 89 -2.35 15.39 -2.69
N MET A 90 -2.03 15.27 -3.98
CA MET A 90 -2.43 16.25 -4.99
C MET A 90 -3.96 16.36 -5.13
N ILE A 91 -4.66 15.23 -5.12
CA ILE A 91 -6.13 15.19 -5.16
C ILE A 91 -6.69 15.84 -3.89
N ALA A 92 -6.18 15.46 -2.71
CA ALA A 92 -6.60 16.00 -1.42
C ALA A 92 -6.41 17.53 -1.34
N LEU A 93 -5.25 18.03 -1.75
CA LEU A 93 -4.99 19.47 -1.84
C LEU A 93 -5.87 20.17 -2.88
N GLY A 94 -6.30 19.47 -3.94
CA GLY A 94 -7.32 19.94 -4.87
C GLY A 94 -8.70 20.05 -4.20
N LEU A 95 -9.03 19.12 -3.29
CA LEU A 95 -10.29 19.02 -2.55
C LEU A 95 -10.47 20.07 -1.44
N ASP A 96 -9.42 20.27 -0.65
CA ASP A 96 -9.45 20.99 0.63
C ASP A 96 -9.80 22.46 0.60
N THR A 97 -9.65 23.09 -0.54
CA THR A 97 -9.67 24.54 -0.62
C THR A 97 -11.09 25.11 -0.57
N THR A 98 -12.12 24.27 -0.41
CA THR A 98 -13.55 24.63 -0.43
C THR A 98 -14.01 25.11 0.96
N PRO A 99 -14.30 26.41 1.17
CA PRO A 99 -14.64 26.93 2.49
C PRO A 99 -16.07 26.54 2.84
N ARG A 100 -16.26 25.52 3.68
CA ARG A 100 -17.60 25.14 4.19
C ARG A 100 -17.55 24.69 5.64
N GLY A 101 -18.02 25.58 6.52
CA GLY A 101 -18.52 25.28 7.86
C GLY A 101 -17.48 24.90 8.93
N ARG A 102 -17.77 25.27 10.17
CA ARG A 102 -17.01 24.84 11.35
C ARG A 102 -17.24 23.35 11.58
N GLU A 103 -16.17 22.56 11.48
CA GLU A 103 -16.22 21.12 11.76
C GLU A 103 -16.14 20.90 13.28
N ILE A 104 -17.25 20.47 13.88
CA ILE A 104 -17.29 20.00 15.28
C ILE A 104 -17.05 18.49 15.21
N GLY A 105 -15.89 18.03 15.68
CA GLY A 105 -15.49 16.62 15.67
C GLY A 105 -15.34 16.07 17.09
N ASP A 106 -15.87 14.87 17.31
CA ASP A 106 -15.65 14.09 18.53
C ASP A 106 -14.30 13.36 18.44
N GLY A 107 -13.24 14.10 18.76
CA GLY A 107 -11.87 13.62 18.57
C GLY A 107 -11.46 12.48 19.50
N GLU A 108 -12.28 12.10 20.49
CA GLU A 108 -12.02 10.94 21.36
C GLU A 108 -12.52 9.64 20.72
N PHE A 109 -13.74 9.66 20.15
CA PHE A 109 -14.28 8.53 19.38
C PHE A 109 -13.42 8.22 18.16
N ASP A 110 -12.97 9.24 17.42
CA ASP A 110 -12.08 9.07 16.26
C ASP A 110 -10.76 8.38 16.66
N ARG A 111 -10.21 8.66 17.85
CA ARG A 111 -8.96 8.03 18.34
C ARG A 111 -9.13 6.56 18.66
N ILE A 112 -10.22 6.19 19.33
CA ILE A 112 -10.52 4.79 19.65
C ILE A 112 -10.71 4.00 18.34
N LEU A 113 -11.43 4.57 17.37
CA LEU A 113 -11.63 3.96 16.06
C LEU A 113 -10.31 3.62 15.38
N VAL A 114 -9.30 4.49 15.44
CA VAL A 114 -8.02 4.27 14.77
C VAL A 114 -7.14 3.27 15.48
N VAL A 115 -7.04 3.33 16.82
CA VAL A 115 -6.22 2.37 17.55
C VAL A 115 -6.82 0.97 17.45
N VAL A 116 -8.14 0.85 17.66
CA VAL A 116 -8.82 -0.44 17.71
C VAL A 116 -9.07 -1.00 16.31
N ILE A 117 -9.67 -0.21 15.42
CA ILE A 117 -10.01 -0.69 14.07
C ILE A 117 -8.83 -0.54 13.13
N GLY A 118 -8.21 0.64 13.04
CA GLY A 118 -7.07 0.86 12.13
C GLY A 118 -5.84 0.01 12.49
N GLY A 119 -5.40 0.12 13.75
CA GLY A 119 -4.26 -0.62 14.28
C GLY A 119 -4.56 -2.12 14.44
N GLY A 120 -5.70 -2.47 15.03
CA GLY A 120 -6.09 -3.87 15.24
C GLY A 120 -6.38 -4.62 13.94
N LEU A 121 -7.18 -4.05 13.03
CA LEU A 121 -7.47 -4.68 11.72
C LEU A 121 -6.23 -4.69 10.82
N GLY A 122 -5.44 -3.62 10.81
CA GLY A 122 -4.19 -3.56 10.06
C GLY A 122 -3.20 -4.63 10.54
N LEU A 123 -3.01 -4.76 11.86
CA LEU A 123 -2.15 -5.78 12.45
C LEU A 123 -2.69 -7.19 12.21
N THR A 124 -4.00 -7.40 12.38
CA THR A 124 -4.64 -8.71 12.14
C THR A 124 -4.47 -9.12 10.68
N ALA A 125 -4.72 -8.21 9.75
CA ALA A 125 -4.50 -8.46 8.34
C ALA A 125 -3.00 -8.74 8.06
N ALA A 126 -2.08 -7.98 8.64
CA ALA A 126 -0.64 -8.23 8.51
C ALA A 126 -0.20 -9.59 9.07
N LEU A 127 -0.90 -10.14 10.06
CA LEU A 127 -0.62 -11.46 10.64
C LEU A 127 -1.31 -12.62 9.88
N VAL A 128 -2.46 -12.36 9.25
CA VAL A 128 -3.26 -13.38 8.55
C VAL A 128 -2.83 -13.52 7.09
N VAL A 129 -2.54 -12.42 6.40
CA VAL A 129 -2.18 -12.40 4.96
C VAL A 129 -1.00 -13.32 4.63
N PRO A 130 0.09 -13.37 5.43
CA PRO A 130 1.19 -14.30 5.18
C PRO A 130 0.82 -15.79 5.27
N ARG A 131 -0.34 -16.12 5.88
CA ARG A 131 -0.80 -17.50 6.06
C ARG A 131 -1.60 -18.04 4.87
N ILE A 132 -1.90 -17.21 3.88
CA ILE A 132 -2.62 -17.61 2.65
C ILE A 132 -1.82 -17.14 1.42
N PRO A 133 -0.54 -17.56 1.28
CA PRO A 133 0.44 -16.89 0.41
C PRO A 133 0.04 -16.87 -1.07
N ALA A 134 -0.51 -17.98 -1.59
CA ALA A 134 -0.87 -18.08 -3.01
C ALA A 134 -1.98 -17.09 -3.42
N VAL A 135 -3.05 -16.99 -2.62
CA VAL A 135 -4.17 -16.08 -2.91
C VAL A 135 -3.80 -14.64 -2.53
N ALA A 136 -3.14 -14.45 -1.38
CA ALA A 136 -2.73 -13.14 -0.91
C ALA A 136 -1.81 -12.41 -1.89
N ALA A 137 -0.84 -13.12 -2.47
CA ALA A 137 0.10 -12.51 -3.40
C ALA A 137 -0.56 -12.14 -4.73
N PHE A 138 -1.46 -12.97 -5.25
CA PHE A 138 -2.20 -12.66 -6.47
C PHE A 138 -3.06 -11.38 -6.31
N TRP A 139 -3.65 -11.20 -5.12
CA TRP A 139 -4.51 -10.05 -4.82
C TRP A 139 -3.76 -8.84 -4.25
N HIS A 140 -2.42 -8.88 -4.14
CA HIS A 140 -1.64 -7.87 -3.42
C HIS A 140 -2.27 -7.50 -2.06
N ALA A 141 -2.74 -8.51 -1.34
CA ALA A 141 -3.41 -8.34 -0.05
C ALA A 141 -2.46 -7.75 1.02
N ASP A 142 -1.16 -7.78 0.77
CA ASP A 142 -0.12 -7.12 1.55
C ASP A 142 -0.27 -5.58 1.60
N LEU A 143 -0.96 -4.98 0.62
CA LEU A 143 -1.23 -3.54 0.60
C LEU A 143 -2.55 -3.15 1.28
N LEU A 144 -3.44 -4.10 1.62
CA LEU A 144 -4.69 -3.81 2.33
C LEU A 144 -4.44 -3.23 3.74
N PRO A 145 -3.53 -3.79 4.58
CA PRO A 145 -3.19 -3.20 5.85
C PRO A 145 -2.74 -1.73 5.75
N LEU A 146 -1.93 -1.41 4.73
CA LEU A 146 -1.49 -0.04 4.45
C LEU A 146 -2.67 0.88 4.15
N LEU A 147 -3.60 0.45 3.29
CA LEU A 147 -4.78 1.24 2.95
C LEU A 147 -5.70 1.47 4.15
N ILE A 148 -5.94 0.42 4.95
CA ILE A 148 -6.73 0.49 6.20
C ILE A 148 -6.08 1.45 7.19
N TRP A 149 -4.75 1.36 7.35
CA TRP A 149 -3.99 2.25 8.22
C TRP A 149 -4.09 3.71 7.79
N VAL A 150 -3.89 4.01 6.50
CA VAL A 150 -3.98 5.37 5.96
C VAL A 150 -5.40 5.92 6.11
N PHE A 151 -6.42 5.11 5.88
CA PHE A 151 -7.83 5.47 6.11
C PHE A 151 -8.10 5.81 7.56
N ALA A 152 -7.68 4.94 8.48
CA ALA A 152 -7.81 5.16 9.91
C ALA A 152 -7.05 6.42 10.34
N ALA A 153 -5.76 6.54 10.04
CA ALA A 153 -4.94 7.71 10.39
C ALA A 153 -5.55 9.02 9.88
N SER A 154 -6.14 9.01 8.68
CA SER A 154 -6.87 10.15 8.13
C SER A 154 -8.10 10.53 8.97
N ILE A 155 -8.85 9.55 9.49
CA ILE A 155 -10.01 9.80 10.36
C ILE A 155 -9.57 10.47 11.66
N VAL A 156 -8.48 10.05 12.29
CA VAL A 156 -7.98 10.74 13.50
C VAL A 156 -7.49 12.15 13.22
N ILE A 157 -6.81 12.34 12.09
CA ILE A 157 -6.12 13.60 11.82
C ILE A 157 -7.08 14.68 11.30
N PHE A 158 -8.11 14.26 10.58
CA PHE A 158 -9.06 15.16 9.91
C PHE A 158 -10.50 15.04 10.42
N GLY A 159 -10.82 13.99 11.18
CA GLY A 159 -12.18 13.65 11.60
C GLY A 159 -12.92 12.84 10.54
N ILE A 160 -13.80 11.93 10.98
CA ILE A 160 -14.55 11.03 10.07
C ILE A 160 -15.33 11.81 8.98
N ARG A 161 -15.92 12.95 9.34
CA ARG A 161 -16.73 13.76 8.43
C ARG A 161 -15.92 14.30 7.25
N ARG A 162 -14.68 14.73 7.50
CA ARG A 162 -13.80 15.23 6.44
C ARG A 162 -13.31 14.09 5.56
N VAL A 163 -12.96 12.94 6.15
CA VAL A 163 -12.57 11.74 5.41
C VAL A 163 -13.68 11.25 4.47
N VAL A 164 -14.92 11.22 4.96
CA VAL A 164 -16.10 10.86 4.14
C VAL A 164 -16.36 11.92 3.07
N ARG A 165 -16.13 13.21 3.35
CA ARG A 165 -16.25 14.27 2.34
C ARG A 165 -15.20 14.13 1.23
N ASP A 166 -14.01 13.66 1.57
CA ASP A 166 -12.92 13.40 0.63
C ASP A 166 -13.05 12.00 -0.02
N TYR A 167 -14.28 11.49 -0.19
CA TYR A 167 -14.57 10.18 -0.80
C TYR A 167 -13.92 9.98 -2.17
N LEU A 168 -13.66 11.06 -2.92
CA LEU A 168 -12.99 10.99 -4.22
C LEU A 168 -11.52 10.55 -4.11
N VAL A 169 -10.83 10.89 -3.01
CA VAL A 169 -9.47 10.37 -2.75
C VAL A 169 -9.55 8.86 -2.54
N TRP A 170 -10.50 8.40 -1.73
CA TRP A 170 -10.68 6.98 -1.42
C TRP A 170 -11.15 6.18 -2.63
N ALA A 171 -12.08 6.70 -3.42
CA ALA A 171 -12.50 6.11 -4.67
C ALA A 171 -11.33 5.97 -5.64
N PHE A 172 -10.48 7.00 -5.75
CA PHE A 172 -9.26 6.93 -6.55
C PHE A 172 -8.28 5.87 -6.03
N LEU A 173 -8.03 5.81 -4.72
CA LEU A 173 -7.16 4.79 -4.12
C LEU A 173 -7.69 3.37 -4.33
N LEU A 174 -9.02 3.17 -4.25
CA LEU A 174 -9.66 1.89 -4.54
C LEU A 174 -9.52 1.50 -6.02
N VAL A 175 -9.68 2.44 -6.94
CA VAL A 175 -9.43 2.20 -8.38
C VAL A 175 -7.97 1.84 -8.63
N CYS A 176 -7.04 2.51 -7.95
CA CYS A 176 -5.60 2.25 -8.02
C CYS A 176 -5.17 0.97 -7.30
N PHE A 177 -6.08 0.26 -6.62
CA PHE A 177 -5.74 -0.98 -5.93
C PHE A 177 -5.23 -2.02 -6.94
N PRO A 178 -4.07 -2.68 -6.71
CA PRO A 178 -3.36 -3.41 -7.76
C PRO A 178 -4.18 -4.45 -8.54
N PRO A 179 -5.05 -5.26 -7.91
CA PRO A 179 -5.87 -6.21 -8.65
C PRO A 179 -6.71 -5.55 -9.75
N ASN A 180 -7.29 -4.37 -9.48
CA ASN A 180 -8.10 -3.66 -10.47
C ASN A 180 -7.24 -3.22 -11.67
N PHE A 181 -6.05 -2.70 -11.39
CA PHE A 181 -5.12 -2.26 -12.42
C PHE A 181 -4.57 -3.42 -13.24
N LEU A 182 -4.17 -4.51 -12.58
CA LEU A 182 -3.63 -5.72 -13.22
C LEU A 182 -4.66 -6.42 -14.10
N LEU A 183 -5.88 -6.62 -13.59
CA LEU A 183 -6.98 -7.23 -14.36
C LEU A 183 -7.35 -6.37 -15.57
N LEU A 184 -7.36 -5.05 -15.41
CA LEU A 184 -7.69 -4.15 -16.51
C LEU A 184 -6.59 -4.17 -17.59
N GLY A 185 -5.32 -4.15 -17.21
CA GLY A 185 -4.21 -4.28 -18.16
C GLY A 185 -4.19 -5.62 -18.87
N GLN A 186 -4.51 -6.71 -18.18
CA GLN A 186 -4.68 -8.04 -18.78
C GLN A 186 -5.86 -8.07 -19.76
N ALA A 187 -6.97 -7.41 -19.44
CA ALA A 187 -8.11 -7.28 -20.35
C ALA A 187 -7.75 -6.50 -21.64
N PHE A 188 -6.83 -5.54 -21.54
CA PHE A 188 -6.24 -4.84 -22.70
C PHE A 188 -5.10 -5.60 -23.39
N GLY A 189 -4.94 -6.90 -23.10
CA GLY A 189 -3.98 -7.78 -23.75
C GLY A 189 -2.66 -7.96 -23.01
N GLY A 190 -2.45 -7.25 -21.91
CA GLY A 190 -1.29 -7.45 -21.05
C GLY A 190 0.03 -6.93 -21.60
N SER A 191 0.04 -6.13 -22.68
CA SER A 191 1.27 -5.55 -23.21
C SER A 191 1.84 -4.46 -22.30
N THR A 192 3.15 -4.21 -22.40
CA THR A 192 3.79 -3.07 -21.70
C THR A 192 3.15 -1.75 -22.07
N THR A 193 2.77 -1.57 -23.34
CA THR A 193 2.07 -0.37 -23.80
C THR A 193 0.70 -0.21 -23.15
N ALA A 194 -0.08 -1.29 -22.98
CA ALA A 194 -1.38 -1.24 -22.34
C ALA A 194 -1.28 -0.76 -20.88
N PHE A 195 -0.37 -1.33 -20.10
CA PHE A 195 -0.12 -0.91 -18.71
C PHE A 195 0.41 0.52 -18.61
N ALA A 196 1.27 0.93 -19.54
CA ALA A 196 1.81 2.29 -19.57
C ALA A 196 0.72 3.33 -19.90
N VAL A 197 -0.16 3.03 -20.85
CA VAL A 197 -1.33 3.87 -21.17
C VAL A 197 -2.30 3.95 -19.99
N LEU A 198 -2.55 2.85 -19.28
CA LEU A 198 -3.37 2.88 -18.05
C LEU A 198 -2.76 3.78 -16.98
N THR A 199 -1.44 3.71 -16.79
CA THR A 199 -0.72 4.58 -15.85
C THR A 199 -0.86 6.05 -16.22
N VAL A 200 -0.73 6.38 -17.51
CA VAL A 200 -1.00 7.73 -18.03
C VAL A 200 -2.44 8.13 -17.71
N GLY A 201 -3.42 7.26 -17.95
CA GLY A 201 -4.82 7.50 -17.62
C GLY A 201 -5.04 7.89 -16.15
N LEU A 202 -4.43 7.17 -15.21
CA LEU A 202 -4.47 7.52 -13.79
C LEU A 202 -3.84 8.89 -13.52
N GLY A 203 -2.68 9.17 -14.12
CA GLY A 203 -2.01 10.47 -14.02
C GLY A 203 -2.85 11.64 -14.56
N LEU A 204 -3.64 11.43 -15.62
CA LEU A 204 -4.56 12.43 -16.16
C LEU A 204 -5.69 12.76 -15.17
N VAL A 205 -6.28 11.73 -14.56
CA VAL A 205 -7.32 11.91 -13.53
C VAL A 205 -6.78 12.75 -12.38
N VAL A 206 -5.57 12.43 -11.90
CA VAL A 206 -4.89 13.17 -10.83
C VAL A 206 -4.62 14.62 -11.25
N SER A 207 -4.09 14.82 -12.45
CA SER A 207 -3.78 16.15 -12.99
C SER A 207 -5.02 17.03 -13.02
N TYR A 208 -6.12 16.51 -13.57
CA TYR A 208 -7.41 17.19 -13.62
C TYR A 208 -7.96 17.49 -12.22
N MET A 209 -8.03 16.48 -11.35
CA MET A 209 -8.59 16.61 -10.00
C MET A 209 -7.80 17.59 -9.14
N SER A 210 -6.48 17.62 -9.28
CA SER A 210 -5.60 18.55 -8.56
C SER A 210 -5.86 20.01 -8.95
N LEU A 211 -6.26 20.27 -10.20
CA LEU A 211 -6.46 21.62 -10.76
C LEU A 211 -7.94 21.99 -10.97
N ARG A 212 -8.88 21.15 -10.53
CA ARG A 212 -10.32 21.24 -10.89
C ARG A 212 -10.98 22.61 -10.68
N ARG A 213 -10.42 23.46 -9.83
CA ARG A 213 -10.88 24.83 -9.57
C ARG A 213 -10.79 25.75 -10.78
N ARG A 214 -9.83 25.48 -11.65
CA ARG A 214 -9.59 26.27 -12.86
C ARG A 214 -9.79 25.32 -14.02
N PRO A 215 -11.05 25.00 -14.40
CA PRO A 215 -11.34 23.94 -15.36
C PRO A 215 -10.61 24.16 -16.69
N ARG A 216 -10.44 25.41 -17.14
CA ARG A 216 -9.64 25.74 -18.33
C ARG A 216 -8.18 25.35 -18.19
N VAL A 217 -7.54 25.68 -17.06
CA VAL A 217 -6.15 25.31 -16.77
C VAL A 217 -6.03 23.81 -16.56
N ALA A 218 -6.99 23.19 -15.87
CA ALA A 218 -7.03 21.75 -15.65
C ALA A 218 -7.10 20.98 -16.97
N VAL A 219 -8.02 21.34 -17.87
CA VAL A 219 -8.17 20.72 -19.19
C VAL A 219 -6.92 20.95 -20.04
N ALA A 220 -6.41 22.18 -20.11
CA ALA A 220 -5.19 22.47 -20.87
C ALA A 220 -3.97 21.68 -20.35
N THR A 221 -3.80 21.62 -19.03
CA THR A 221 -2.70 20.87 -18.39
C THR A 221 -2.86 19.37 -18.60
N THR A 222 -4.08 18.86 -18.47
CA THR A 222 -4.38 17.43 -18.68
C THR A 222 -4.15 17.06 -20.14
N GLY A 223 -4.56 17.90 -21.10
CA GLY A 223 -4.30 17.71 -22.53
C GLY A 223 -2.80 17.72 -22.85
N ALA A 224 -2.06 18.70 -22.32
CA ALA A 224 -0.60 18.75 -22.49
C ALA A 224 0.10 17.54 -21.86
N ALA A 225 -0.32 17.14 -20.64
CA ALA A 225 0.20 15.96 -19.95
C ALA A 225 -0.15 14.67 -20.70
N ALA A 226 -1.31 14.58 -21.36
CA ALA A 226 -1.68 13.44 -22.19
C ALA A 226 -0.78 13.31 -23.41
N LEU A 227 -0.51 14.41 -24.12
CA LEU A 227 0.38 14.40 -25.28
C LEU A 227 1.80 14.00 -24.89
N VAL A 228 2.33 14.57 -23.80
CA VAL A 228 3.66 14.21 -23.28
C VAL A 228 3.69 12.76 -22.80
N GLY A 229 2.70 12.35 -22.01
CA GLY A 229 2.61 11.00 -21.45
C GLY A 229 2.54 9.93 -22.54
N LEU A 230 1.60 10.06 -23.49
CA LEU A 230 1.43 9.11 -24.58
C LEU A 230 2.65 9.10 -25.53
N GLY A 231 3.24 10.26 -25.80
CA GLY A 231 4.48 10.36 -26.58
C GLY A 231 5.63 9.61 -25.92
N LEU A 232 5.82 9.78 -24.61
CA LEU A 232 6.84 9.06 -23.84
C LEU A 232 6.57 7.56 -23.79
N VAL A 233 5.31 7.13 -23.65
CA VAL A 233 4.95 5.70 -23.71
C VAL A 233 5.37 5.09 -25.05
N TRP A 234 5.14 5.80 -26.17
CA TRP A 234 5.49 5.31 -27.49
C TRP A 234 7.01 5.20 -27.68
N VAL A 235 7.77 6.21 -27.24
CA VAL A 235 9.24 6.22 -27.32
C VAL A 235 9.86 5.15 -26.42
N LEU A 236 9.28 4.91 -25.23
CA LEU A 236 9.85 4.02 -24.22
C LEU A 236 9.26 2.61 -24.23
N ALA A 237 8.42 2.26 -25.21
CA ALA A 237 7.70 1.00 -25.25
C ALA A 237 8.60 -0.26 -25.15
N GLY A 238 9.85 -0.16 -25.61
CA GLY A 238 10.85 -1.24 -25.54
C GLY A 238 11.53 -1.41 -24.17
N ALA A 239 11.32 -0.49 -23.22
CA ALA A 239 11.94 -0.52 -21.89
C ALA A 239 10.85 -0.44 -20.81
N PRO A 240 10.30 -1.58 -20.35
CA PRO A 240 9.12 -1.62 -19.47
C PRO A 240 9.22 -0.75 -18.21
N ALA A 241 10.34 -0.85 -17.48
CA ALA A 241 10.57 -0.05 -16.27
C ALA A 241 10.46 1.47 -16.53
N LEU A 242 10.99 1.94 -17.67
CA LEU A 242 10.94 3.35 -18.06
C LEU A 242 9.57 3.74 -18.61
N ALA A 243 8.93 2.85 -19.37
CA ALA A 243 7.60 3.06 -19.96
C ALA A 243 6.53 3.35 -18.89
N PHE A 244 6.66 2.78 -17.69
CA PHE A 244 5.72 3.02 -16.60
C PHE A 244 6.06 4.27 -15.78
N THR A 245 7.33 4.44 -15.44
CA THR A 245 7.76 5.45 -14.46
C THR A 245 7.95 6.84 -15.06
N VAL A 246 8.57 6.93 -16.24
CA VAL A 246 8.95 8.22 -16.84
C VAL A 246 7.71 9.03 -17.25
N PRO A 247 6.70 8.46 -17.93
CA PRO A 247 5.47 9.20 -18.23
C PRO A 247 4.74 9.66 -16.97
N ALA A 248 4.60 8.77 -15.97
CA ALA A 248 3.95 9.09 -14.71
C ALA A 248 4.66 10.23 -13.97
N ALA A 249 5.99 10.18 -13.88
CA ALA A 249 6.81 11.21 -13.26
C ALA A 249 6.69 12.56 -14.00
N ALA A 250 6.80 12.55 -15.33
CA ALA A 250 6.69 13.75 -16.15
C ALA A 250 5.33 14.43 -15.97
N MET A 251 4.24 13.66 -16.03
CA MET A 251 2.88 14.18 -15.83
C MET A 251 2.68 14.74 -14.42
N THR A 252 3.16 14.02 -13.41
CA THR A 252 3.10 14.46 -12.02
C THR A 252 3.85 15.79 -11.84
N ALA A 253 5.06 15.89 -12.40
CA ALA A 253 5.86 17.10 -12.37
C ALA A 253 5.16 18.28 -13.07
N ILE A 254 4.59 18.07 -14.27
CA ILE A 254 3.83 19.08 -15.00
C ILE A 254 2.67 19.60 -14.13
N ALA A 255 1.88 18.69 -13.56
CA ALA A 255 0.74 19.06 -12.72
C ALA A 255 1.16 19.83 -11.45
N ILE A 256 2.27 19.44 -10.80
CA ILE A 256 2.84 20.17 -9.65
C ILE A 256 3.32 21.57 -10.06
N ILE A 257 4.10 21.68 -11.15
CA ILE A 257 4.64 22.95 -11.64
C ILE A 257 3.50 23.91 -11.98
N VAL A 258 2.49 23.44 -12.72
CA VAL A 258 1.33 24.26 -13.08
C VAL A 258 0.59 24.69 -11.83
N ARG A 259 0.37 23.79 -10.87
CA ARG A 259 -0.32 24.12 -9.61
C ARG A 259 0.43 25.22 -8.83
N VAL A 260 1.75 25.11 -8.71
CA VAL A 260 2.58 26.11 -8.01
C VAL A 260 2.54 27.45 -8.74
N ARG A 261 2.75 27.45 -10.07
CA ARG A 261 2.73 28.67 -10.90
C ARG A 261 1.37 29.33 -10.99
N SER A 262 0.31 28.54 -10.89
CA SER A 262 -1.06 29.05 -10.95
C SER A 262 -1.40 29.95 -9.75
N GLY A 263 -0.61 29.97 -8.68
CA GLY A 263 -0.84 30.88 -7.55
C GLY A 263 -2.19 30.60 -6.88
N GLY A 264 -2.19 29.71 -5.88
CA GLY A 264 -3.44 29.27 -5.28
C GLY A 264 -3.29 28.58 -3.94
N VAL A 265 -2.62 29.21 -2.99
CA VAL A 265 -2.79 28.91 -1.56
C VAL A 265 -3.35 30.16 -0.89
N GLY A 266 -4.52 30.59 -1.34
CA GLY A 266 -5.44 31.34 -0.50
C GLY A 266 -6.05 30.37 0.49
N THR A 267 -5.27 29.91 1.48
CA THR A 267 -5.82 29.21 2.64
C THR A 267 -6.51 30.27 3.48
N THR A 268 -7.80 30.53 3.24
CA THR A 268 -8.64 30.86 4.39
C THR A 268 -8.52 29.67 5.33
N PRO A 269 -7.97 29.84 6.54
CA PRO A 269 -7.77 28.72 7.45
C PRO A 269 -9.15 28.17 7.78
N ALA A 270 -9.50 27.03 7.18
CA ALA A 270 -10.55 26.21 7.74
C ALA A 270 -10.13 25.94 9.19
N ALA A 271 -10.99 26.30 10.15
CA ALA A 271 -10.72 26.07 11.56
C ALA A 271 -10.69 24.55 11.81
N LEU A 272 -9.53 23.95 11.59
CA LEU A 272 -9.30 22.54 11.80
C LEU A 272 -9.33 22.25 13.31
N PRO A 273 -9.80 21.05 13.72
CA PRO A 273 -9.70 20.65 15.11
C PRO A 273 -8.25 20.75 15.57
N LYS A 274 -8.02 21.51 16.64
CA LYS A 274 -6.68 21.72 17.20
C LYS A 274 -6.14 20.37 17.68
N GLN A 275 -4.95 20.00 17.23
CA GLN A 275 -4.36 18.70 17.57
C GLN A 275 -3.23 18.86 18.56
N SER A 276 -3.13 17.91 19.48
CA SER A 276 -1.99 17.80 20.38
C SER A 276 -0.84 17.11 19.65
N ILE A 277 0.39 17.55 19.93
CA ILE A 277 1.61 16.90 19.48
C ILE A 277 1.64 15.42 19.92
N VAL A 278 1.01 15.10 21.05
CA VAL A 278 0.88 13.73 21.56
C VAL A 278 0.12 12.84 20.57
N THR A 279 -0.90 13.36 19.88
CA THR A 279 -1.67 12.59 18.89
C THR A 279 -0.85 12.25 17.66
N LEU A 280 -0.01 13.18 17.20
CA LEU A 280 0.94 12.90 16.11
C LEU A 280 1.99 11.89 16.59
N ALA A 281 2.58 12.11 17.77
CA ALA A 281 3.58 11.21 18.34
C ALA A 281 3.05 9.79 18.58
N SER A 282 1.78 9.63 19.00
CA SER A 282 1.16 8.32 19.15
C SER A 282 0.97 7.62 17.81
N GLY A 283 0.64 8.36 16.75
CA GLY A 283 0.56 7.78 15.39
C GLY A 283 1.91 7.22 14.93
N TRP A 284 3.00 7.96 15.15
CA TRP A 284 4.36 7.49 14.86
C TRP A 284 4.79 6.32 15.76
N LEU A 285 4.41 6.33 17.04
CA LEU A 285 4.67 5.21 17.95
C LEU A 285 3.97 3.93 17.48
N VAL A 286 2.70 4.00 17.11
CA VAL A 286 1.96 2.83 16.60
C VAL A 286 2.54 2.38 15.27
N ALA A 287 2.95 3.30 14.39
CA ALA A 287 3.68 2.94 13.16
C ALA A 287 4.98 2.16 13.45
N LEU A 288 5.75 2.59 14.46
CA LEU A 288 6.95 1.85 14.91
C LEU A 288 6.60 0.48 15.50
N VAL A 289 5.51 0.36 16.26
CA VAL A 289 5.04 -0.92 16.80
C VAL A 289 4.62 -1.86 15.66
N ILE A 290 3.88 -1.37 14.67
CA ILE A 290 3.53 -2.14 13.47
C ILE A 290 4.81 -2.60 12.77
N LEU A 291 5.76 -1.69 12.52
CA LEU A 291 7.03 -2.05 11.89
C LEU A 291 7.79 -3.13 12.67
N GLY A 292 7.82 -3.04 14.00
CA GLY A 292 8.51 -4.01 14.85
C GLY A 292 7.80 -5.36 14.99
N LEU A 293 6.46 -5.38 14.88
CA LEU A 293 5.64 -6.60 15.01
C LEU A 293 5.30 -7.26 13.67
N THR A 294 5.39 -6.53 12.57
CA THR A 294 5.10 -7.08 11.24
C THR A 294 6.19 -8.08 10.90
N PRO A 295 5.86 -9.36 10.71
CA PRO A 295 6.84 -10.33 10.27
C PRO A 295 7.42 -9.85 8.95
N HIS A 296 8.75 -9.80 8.87
CA HIS A 296 9.41 -9.54 7.61
C HIS A 296 8.98 -10.66 6.69
N ALA A 297 8.30 -10.31 5.58
CA ALA A 297 7.97 -11.32 4.58
C ALA A 297 9.28 -12.04 4.25
N PRO A 298 9.34 -13.38 4.37
CA PRO A 298 10.56 -14.10 4.04
C PRO A 298 10.98 -13.63 2.65
N ASN A 299 12.28 -13.34 2.53
CA ASN A 299 12.86 -12.97 1.24
C ASN A 299 12.31 -13.97 0.24
N SER A 300 11.60 -13.48 -0.78
CA SER A 300 11.19 -14.35 -1.88
C SER A 300 12.45 -15.10 -2.28
N PRO A 301 12.44 -16.45 -2.34
CA PRO A 301 13.65 -17.23 -2.52
C PRO A 301 14.48 -16.57 -3.61
N GLU A 302 15.76 -16.30 -3.44
CA GLU A 302 16.50 -15.75 -4.58
C GLU A 302 16.32 -16.72 -5.74
N PRO A 303 16.14 -16.24 -7.00
CA PRO A 303 16.10 -17.14 -8.13
C PRO A 303 17.34 -18.01 -8.04
N VAL A 304 17.17 -19.29 -7.70
CA VAL A 304 18.29 -20.21 -7.76
C VAL A 304 18.69 -20.16 -9.21
N ALA A 305 19.88 -19.62 -9.48
CA ALA A 305 20.54 -19.72 -10.77
C ALA A 305 20.85 -21.21 -10.96
N SER A 306 19.78 -21.96 -11.25
CA SER A 306 19.87 -23.31 -11.73
C SER A 306 20.66 -23.19 -13.04
N PRO A 307 21.58 -24.14 -13.32
CA PRO A 307 22.24 -24.17 -14.62
C PRO A 307 21.16 -24.00 -15.69
N PRO A 308 21.36 -23.10 -16.68
CA PRO A 308 20.34 -22.78 -17.67
C PRO A 308 19.75 -24.08 -18.17
N ILE A 309 18.45 -24.28 -17.91
CA ILE A 309 17.73 -25.43 -18.39
C ILE A 309 17.85 -25.33 -19.91
N GLY A 310 18.71 -26.17 -20.50
CA GLY A 310 18.97 -26.12 -21.93
C GLY A 310 17.67 -26.25 -22.72
N GLU A 311 17.61 -25.68 -23.92
CA GLU A 311 16.40 -25.73 -24.76
C GLU A 311 15.86 -27.16 -24.95
N ASP A 312 16.75 -28.17 -24.85
CA ASP A 312 16.48 -29.60 -24.98
C ASP A 312 16.15 -30.34 -23.66
N TRP A 313 15.81 -29.64 -22.58
CA TRP A 313 15.47 -30.30 -21.30
C TRP A 313 14.34 -31.33 -21.42
N LEU A 314 13.40 -31.11 -22.34
CA LEU A 314 12.35 -32.09 -22.68
C LEU A 314 12.94 -33.37 -23.27
N GLY A 315 13.91 -33.24 -24.16
CA GLY A 315 14.64 -34.38 -24.74
C GLY A 315 15.42 -35.13 -23.67
N GLN A 316 16.08 -34.41 -22.77
CA GLN A 316 16.83 -34.99 -21.64
C GLN A 316 15.91 -35.78 -20.70
N MET A 317 14.74 -35.24 -20.36
CA MET A 317 13.77 -35.95 -19.53
C MET A 317 13.19 -37.19 -20.23
N ARG A 318 12.93 -37.12 -21.53
CA ARG A 318 12.49 -38.29 -22.32
C ARG A 318 13.55 -39.38 -22.38
N MET A 319 14.83 -39.02 -22.50
CA MET A 319 15.94 -39.98 -22.45
C MET A 319 16.05 -40.70 -21.10
N LEU A 320 15.64 -40.03 -20.00
CA LEU A 320 15.57 -40.63 -18.66
C LEU A 320 14.35 -41.55 -18.47
N GLY A 321 13.60 -41.85 -19.54
CA GLY A 321 12.42 -42.72 -19.48
C GLY A 321 11.19 -42.06 -18.85
N ILE A 322 11.21 -40.74 -18.66
CA ILE A 322 10.08 -39.98 -18.11
C ILE A 322 9.12 -39.67 -19.27
N GLY A 323 7.91 -40.22 -19.20
CA GLY A 323 6.87 -39.94 -20.18
C GLY A 323 6.38 -38.51 -20.05
N ILE A 324 6.72 -37.65 -21.02
CA ILE A 324 6.25 -36.26 -21.09
C ILE A 324 5.39 -36.11 -22.33
N THR A 325 4.12 -35.80 -22.10
CA THR A 325 3.13 -35.50 -23.15
C THR A 325 3.34 -34.11 -23.76
N GLU A 326 2.66 -33.85 -24.88
CA GLU A 326 2.60 -32.50 -25.45
C GLU A 326 2.02 -31.50 -24.44
N PRO A 327 2.57 -30.28 -24.36
CA PRO A 327 2.09 -29.29 -23.42
C PRO A 327 0.70 -28.82 -23.77
N GLN A 328 -0.15 -28.70 -22.75
CA GLN A 328 -1.32 -27.84 -22.84
C GLN A 328 -0.83 -26.39 -22.76
N VAL A 329 -1.00 -25.63 -23.84
CA VAL A 329 -0.69 -24.20 -23.89
C VAL A 329 -1.90 -23.41 -23.42
N PHE A 330 -1.68 -22.39 -22.61
CA PHE A 330 -2.75 -21.53 -22.10
C PHE A 330 -2.77 -20.16 -22.76
N ASP A 331 -3.86 -19.82 -23.43
CA ASP A 331 -4.04 -18.54 -24.15
C ASP A 331 -4.03 -17.30 -23.25
N TRP A 332 -4.24 -17.49 -21.94
CA TRP A 332 -4.12 -16.40 -20.95
C TRP A 332 -2.68 -16.06 -20.62
N GLY A 333 -1.72 -16.94 -20.94
CA GLY A 333 -0.31 -16.80 -20.61
C GLY A 333 0.28 -15.45 -21.04
N PRO A 334 0.19 -15.07 -22.33
CA PRO A 334 0.70 -13.78 -22.81
C PRO A 334 0.06 -12.56 -22.14
N ARG A 335 -1.20 -12.66 -21.71
CA ARG A 335 -1.90 -11.55 -21.04
C ARG A 335 -1.35 -11.28 -19.64
N VAL A 336 -0.95 -12.34 -18.94
CA VAL A 336 -0.38 -12.24 -17.59
C VAL A 336 1.13 -11.99 -17.65
N MET A 337 1.84 -12.77 -18.47
CA MET A 337 3.30 -12.79 -18.54
C MET A 337 3.90 -11.78 -19.50
N GLY A 338 3.08 -11.09 -20.29
CA GLY A 338 3.51 -10.12 -21.30
C GLY A 338 3.63 -10.72 -22.69
N SER A 339 3.90 -9.86 -23.68
CA SER A 339 3.86 -10.23 -25.11
C SER A 339 4.85 -11.33 -25.50
N GLY A 340 5.94 -11.51 -24.75
CA GLY A 340 6.91 -12.60 -24.93
C GLY A 340 6.77 -13.73 -23.90
N GLY A 341 5.71 -13.72 -23.10
CA GLY A 341 5.49 -14.71 -22.05
C GLY A 341 4.53 -15.82 -22.47
N ASP A 342 4.76 -17.01 -21.92
CA ASP A 342 3.99 -18.21 -22.24
C ASP A 342 3.76 -19.06 -20.99
N VAL A 343 2.67 -19.82 -20.98
CA VAL A 343 2.33 -20.73 -19.89
C VAL A 343 1.94 -22.07 -20.48
N ARG A 344 2.71 -23.09 -20.10
CA ARG A 344 2.57 -24.45 -20.60
C ARG A 344 2.47 -25.44 -19.45
N ARG A 345 1.49 -26.34 -19.52
CA ARG A 345 1.35 -27.46 -18.58
C ARG A 345 1.74 -28.75 -19.28
N TYR A 346 2.80 -29.37 -18.79
CA TYR A 346 3.23 -30.70 -19.20
C TYR A 346 2.63 -31.73 -18.26
N ARG A 347 2.02 -32.78 -18.80
CA ARG A 347 1.66 -33.95 -18.01
C ARG A 347 2.83 -34.94 -18.04
N ILE A 348 3.37 -35.20 -16.86
CA ILE A 348 4.46 -36.12 -16.59
C ILE A 348 3.86 -37.41 -16.07
N THR A 349 4.17 -38.52 -16.71
CA THR A 349 3.86 -39.86 -16.22
C THR A 349 5.16 -40.51 -15.74
N ALA A 350 5.32 -40.60 -14.42
CA ALA A 350 6.39 -41.37 -13.81
C ALA A 350 5.83 -42.72 -13.36
N GLY A 351 6.34 -43.81 -13.92
CA GLY A 351 5.95 -45.17 -13.55
C GLY A 351 6.41 -46.22 -14.55
N VAL A 352 7.27 -47.12 -14.08
CA VAL A 352 7.65 -48.37 -14.74
C VAL A 352 6.39 -49.21 -15.00
N THR A 353 6.19 -49.64 -16.24
CA THR A 353 5.20 -50.65 -16.60
C THR A 353 5.65 -52.02 -16.11
N GLY A 354 5.28 -52.37 -14.88
CA GLY A 354 5.37 -53.73 -14.34
C GLY A 354 3.97 -54.37 -14.19
N PRO A 355 3.76 -55.66 -14.52
CA PRO A 355 2.42 -56.28 -14.56
C PRO A 355 1.67 -56.37 -13.22
N GLN A 356 2.31 -56.01 -12.10
CA GLN A 356 1.71 -56.17 -10.78
C GLN A 356 1.86 -54.87 -9.97
N THR A 357 0.72 -54.23 -9.73
CA THR A 357 0.40 -53.30 -8.62
C THR A 357 0.82 -51.80 -8.66
N ARG A 358 -0.12 -50.99 -9.20
CA ARG A 358 -0.60 -49.64 -8.76
C ARG A 358 0.13 -48.36 -9.24
N PRO A 359 -0.62 -47.24 -9.34
CA PRO A 359 -0.97 -46.56 -10.59
C PRO A 359 0.08 -45.55 -11.05
N LEU A 360 0.02 -45.19 -12.35
CA LEU A 360 0.76 -44.06 -12.93
C LEU A 360 0.64 -42.83 -12.02
N SER A 361 1.75 -42.44 -11.38
CA SER A 361 1.82 -41.13 -10.74
C SER A 361 1.83 -40.09 -11.86
N THR A 362 0.65 -39.55 -12.17
CA THR A 362 0.51 -38.43 -13.09
C THR A 362 0.85 -37.18 -12.31
N ALA A 363 1.98 -36.56 -12.63
CA ALA A 363 2.35 -35.24 -12.17
C ALA A 363 2.10 -34.22 -13.28
N TYR A 364 1.86 -32.97 -12.89
CA TYR A 364 1.78 -31.84 -13.83
C TYR A 364 2.94 -30.90 -13.54
N LEU A 365 3.62 -30.47 -14.60
CA LEU A 365 4.68 -29.48 -14.56
C LEU A 365 4.21 -28.24 -15.31
N ASP A 366 3.98 -27.16 -14.58
CA ASP A 366 3.63 -25.86 -15.15
C ASP A 366 4.90 -25.05 -15.36
N VAL A 367 5.17 -24.71 -16.62
CA VAL A 367 6.31 -23.89 -17.03
C VAL A 367 5.78 -22.51 -17.41
N TYR A 368 6.23 -21.52 -16.67
CA TYR A 368 5.93 -20.11 -16.88
C TYR A 368 7.18 -19.44 -17.44
N SER A 369 7.09 -18.83 -18.62
CA SER A 369 8.18 -18.08 -19.23
C SER A 369 7.80 -16.62 -19.43
N THR A 370 8.76 -15.72 -19.29
CA THR A 370 8.62 -14.31 -19.63
C THR A 370 9.99 -13.69 -19.90
N THR A 371 10.01 -12.65 -20.72
CA THR A 371 11.19 -11.80 -20.95
C THR A 371 11.30 -10.68 -19.92
N ASP A 372 10.30 -10.50 -19.05
CA ASP A 372 10.18 -9.40 -18.10
C ASP A 372 10.25 -9.94 -16.66
N LEU A 373 11.40 -9.72 -16.02
CA LEU A 373 11.67 -10.21 -14.67
C LEU A 373 10.69 -9.63 -13.64
N GLY A 374 10.34 -8.35 -13.76
CA GLY A 374 9.45 -7.67 -12.83
C GLY A 374 8.01 -8.19 -12.87
N ARG A 375 7.55 -8.68 -14.02
CA ARG A 375 6.27 -9.40 -14.11
C ARG A 375 6.34 -10.74 -13.39
N PHE A 376 7.41 -11.49 -13.61
CA PHE A 376 7.59 -12.77 -12.93
C PHE A 376 7.60 -12.58 -11.42
N SER A 377 8.35 -11.60 -10.89
CA SER A 377 8.42 -11.34 -9.45
C SER A 377 7.06 -10.92 -8.86
N SER A 378 6.23 -10.21 -9.62
CA SER A 378 4.89 -9.78 -9.19
C SER A 378 3.89 -10.95 -9.08
N TYR A 379 3.97 -11.95 -9.95
CA TYR A 379 3.05 -13.10 -9.94
C TYR A 379 3.62 -14.35 -9.24
N ARG A 380 4.91 -14.37 -8.93
CA ARG A 380 5.68 -15.53 -8.45
C ARG A 380 4.98 -16.36 -7.38
N ARG A 381 4.54 -15.72 -6.29
CA ARG A 381 3.90 -16.39 -5.15
C ARG A 381 2.51 -16.96 -5.47
N GLY A 382 1.79 -16.35 -6.42
CA GLY A 382 0.51 -16.86 -6.90
C GLY A 382 0.65 -18.03 -7.88
N LEU A 383 1.75 -18.06 -8.65
CA LEU A 383 2.02 -19.08 -9.67
C LEU A 383 2.61 -20.37 -9.10
N TRP A 384 3.32 -20.28 -7.98
CA TRP A 384 4.05 -21.41 -7.40
C TRP A 384 3.25 -22.36 -6.53
N TYR A 385 1.93 -22.23 -6.49
CA TYR A 385 1.09 -23.03 -5.61
C TYR A 385 1.75 -23.15 -4.22
N GLU A 386 2.22 -22.03 -3.66
CA GLU A 386 2.97 -22.04 -2.41
C GLU A 386 2.00 -22.52 -1.32
N THR A 387 2.01 -23.82 -1.04
CA THR A 387 1.20 -24.44 0.00
C THR A 387 1.97 -24.34 1.31
N VAL A 388 1.27 -24.02 2.39
CA VAL A 388 1.83 -24.11 3.75
C VAL A 388 0.99 -25.14 4.51
N PRO A 389 1.55 -26.28 4.92
CA PRO A 389 2.96 -26.69 4.74
C PRO A 389 3.30 -26.99 3.26
N PRO A 390 4.58 -26.91 2.87
CA PRO A 390 5.03 -27.29 1.53
C PRO A 390 4.55 -28.69 1.21
N ALA A 391 4.09 -28.93 -0.01
CA ALA A 391 3.77 -30.28 -0.45
C ALA A 391 5.05 -31.12 -0.36
N THR A 392 5.17 -31.96 0.66
CA THR A 392 6.22 -32.97 0.74
C THR A 392 5.93 -34.02 -0.31
N ILE A 393 6.67 -33.96 -1.42
CA ILE A 393 6.67 -35.04 -2.41
C ILE A 393 7.58 -36.14 -1.85
N ASP A 394 7.01 -37.06 -1.07
CA ASP A 394 7.72 -38.24 -0.56
C ASP A 394 7.94 -39.32 -1.64
N ALA A 395 7.57 -39.03 -2.89
CA ALA A 395 7.76 -39.95 -4.01
C ALA A 395 9.21 -39.93 -4.47
N THR A 396 10.01 -40.86 -3.96
CA THR A 396 11.29 -41.25 -4.54
C THR A 396 11.04 -41.99 -5.86
N PRO A 397 11.44 -41.45 -7.03
CA PRO A 397 11.41 -42.23 -8.25
C PRO A 397 12.40 -43.38 -8.11
N ALA A 398 11.89 -44.62 -8.12
CA ALA A 398 12.71 -45.81 -8.17
C ALA A 398 13.38 -45.87 -9.55
N SER A 399 14.69 -45.59 -9.59
CA SER A 399 15.53 -45.90 -10.74
C SER A 399 15.62 -47.42 -10.89
N ALA A 400 15.45 -47.92 -12.11
CA ALA A 400 15.59 -49.34 -12.43
C ALA A 400 17.00 -49.90 -12.08
N ASP A 401 17.99 -49.03 -11.90
CA ASP A 401 19.38 -49.40 -11.58
C ASP A 401 19.76 -49.13 -10.11
N GLY A 402 18.81 -48.77 -9.25
CA GLY A 402 19.10 -48.40 -7.85
C GLY A 402 19.90 -47.10 -7.68
N ARG A 403 20.16 -46.36 -8.77
CA ARG A 403 20.81 -45.05 -8.72
C ARG A 403 19.78 -43.94 -8.53
N HIS A 404 19.74 -43.40 -7.32
CA HIS A 404 18.90 -42.26 -6.97
C HIS A 404 19.34 -41.00 -7.72
N THR A 405 18.54 -40.51 -8.67
CA THR A 405 18.66 -39.14 -9.14
C THR A 405 17.75 -38.29 -8.27
N ARG A 406 18.32 -37.64 -7.24
CA ARG A 406 17.61 -36.60 -6.49
C ARG A 406 17.31 -35.46 -7.47
N ILE A 407 16.06 -35.35 -7.95
CA ILE A 407 15.63 -34.23 -8.79
C ILE A 407 15.43 -33.01 -7.88
N GLY A 408 16.54 -32.52 -7.32
CA GLY A 408 16.57 -31.42 -6.38
C GLY A 408 15.82 -31.70 -5.07
N SER A 409 16.33 -31.11 -3.99
CA SER A 409 15.41 -30.65 -2.95
C SER A 409 14.75 -29.42 -3.55
N ILE A 410 13.42 -29.33 -3.57
CA ILE A 410 12.76 -28.01 -3.64
C ILE A 410 13.03 -27.38 -2.28
N ALA A 411 14.24 -26.82 -2.14
CA ALA A 411 14.53 -25.90 -1.06
C ALA A 411 13.85 -24.58 -1.46
N ASN A 412 12.81 -24.22 -0.72
CA ASN A 412 12.36 -22.84 -0.66
C ASN A 412 13.38 -22.01 0.11
#